data_AF-A0A377JV05-F1
#
_entry.id   AF-A0A377JV05-F1
#
_cell.length_a   1.000
_cell.length_b   1.000
_cell.length_c   1.000
_cell.angle_alpha   90.00
_cell.angle_beta   90.00
_cell.angle_gamma   90.00
#
_symmetry.space_group_name_H-M   'P 1'
#
loop_
_entity.id
_entity.type
_entity.pdbx_description
1 polymer ?
#
loop_
_entity_poly.entity_id
_entity_poly.type
_entity_poly.pdbx_seq_one_letter_code
_entity_poly.pdbx_strand_id
1 'polypeptide(L)'
;MSSSNDILDDKIKNIIAKLCESRQFDPNEAECIIKDLKNIYQDGYRHKYSQITKIILEKSDSEEDGLAILGQNLRTLEESVQKSSTDDKLNQVKYKLEKLLDHINLEILRLGDSNKNFDKLNEKSTELQNKFNNLQQTSTTLEDKLNKQQTQYITILGIFASIVLAFVGGFTFSTSVLSNIDKTSIYRLVFVLSFIALFFGNILFALFRFLSKFNTDISDESKKWSQQPVLYFNAVVVLIMMLDCVAYFLFKYCF
;
A
#
# COMPACT_ATOMS: atom_id res chain seq x y z
N MET A 1 -27.47 -9.76 54.00
CA MET A 1 -26.74 -8.49 54.19
C MET A 1 -26.20 -7.87 52.89
N SER A 2 -26.10 -8.60 51.76
CA SER A 2 -25.69 -8.02 50.46
C SER A 2 -26.74 -7.10 49.81
N SER A 3 -28.04 -7.39 49.99
CA SER A 3 -29.11 -6.77 49.17
C SER A 3 -29.32 -5.26 49.33
N SER A 4 -28.94 -4.65 50.47
CA SER A 4 -29.21 -3.22 50.71
C SER A 4 -28.18 -2.30 50.05
N ASN A 5 -26.91 -2.72 49.98
CA ASN A 5 -25.87 -1.92 49.35
C ASN A 5 -25.97 -2.00 47.82
N ASP A 6 -26.35 -3.16 47.27
CA ASP A 6 -26.54 -3.33 45.83
C ASP A 6 -27.62 -2.36 45.27
N ILE A 7 -28.69 -2.12 46.03
CA ILE A 7 -29.74 -1.13 45.68
C ILE A 7 -29.21 0.32 45.71
N LEU A 8 -28.32 0.65 46.64
CA LEU A 8 -27.71 1.98 46.74
C LEU A 8 -26.66 2.20 45.65
N ASP A 9 -25.90 1.16 45.30
CA ASP A 9 -24.96 1.14 44.17
C ASP A 9 -25.72 1.46 42.86
N ASP A 10 -26.88 0.82 42.63
CA ASP A 10 -27.72 1.08 41.45
C ASP A 10 -28.32 2.49 41.42
N LYS A 11 -28.69 3.05 42.57
CA LYS A 11 -29.15 4.45 42.64
C LYS A 11 -28.05 5.44 42.26
N ILE A 12 -26.83 5.24 42.77
CA ILE A 12 -25.68 6.07 42.38
C ILE A 12 -25.40 5.91 40.89
N LYS A 13 -25.46 4.69 40.37
CA LYS A 13 -25.29 4.44 38.94
C LYS A 13 -26.27 5.23 38.09
N ASN A 14 -27.55 5.21 38.44
CA ASN A 14 -28.59 5.94 37.71
C ASN A 14 -28.39 7.45 37.79
N ILE A 15 -27.93 7.97 38.94
CA ILE A 15 -27.60 9.39 39.10
C ILE A 15 -26.44 9.78 38.18
N ILE A 16 -25.34 9.01 38.19
CA ILE A 16 -24.18 9.29 37.34
C ILE A 16 -24.55 9.18 35.86
N ALA A 17 -25.33 8.16 35.48
CA ALA A 17 -25.81 8.01 34.11
C ALA A 17 -26.65 9.22 33.67
N LYS A 18 -27.56 9.70 34.52
CA LYS A 18 -28.34 10.92 34.26
C LYS A 18 -27.44 12.14 34.09
N LEU A 19 -26.40 12.28 34.92
CA LEU A 19 -25.43 13.37 34.79
C LEU A 19 -24.60 13.31 33.50
N CYS A 20 -24.40 12.14 32.91
CA CYS A 20 -23.77 12.03 31.59
C CYS A 20 -24.72 12.43 30.45
N GLU A 21 -26.00 12.08 30.54
CA GLU A 21 -26.98 12.24 29.45
C GLU A 21 -27.67 13.61 29.44
N SER A 22 -27.78 14.28 30.60
CA SER A 22 -28.47 15.55 30.76
C SER A 22 -27.74 16.72 30.08
N ARG A 23 -28.05 16.99 28.81
CA ARG A 23 -27.49 18.15 28.07
C ARG A 23 -27.91 19.52 28.62
N GLN A 24 -29.02 19.59 29.35
CA GLN A 24 -29.52 20.81 30.00
C GLN A 24 -29.72 20.50 31.48
N PHE A 25 -28.70 20.74 32.28
CA PHE A 25 -28.73 20.51 33.72
C PHE A 25 -28.87 21.83 34.46
N ASP A 26 -30.03 22.04 35.09
CA ASP A 26 -30.36 23.28 35.79
C ASP A 26 -30.13 23.17 37.31
N PRO A 27 -30.11 24.30 38.04
CA PRO A 27 -29.93 24.29 39.48
C PRO A 27 -31.02 23.53 40.26
N ASN A 28 -32.25 23.45 39.74
CA ASN A 28 -33.36 22.74 40.41
C ASN A 28 -33.18 21.22 40.31
N GLU A 29 -32.72 20.73 39.17
CA GLU A 29 -32.32 19.34 38.99
C GLU A 29 -31.12 19.00 39.87
N ALA A 30 -30.15 19.91 40.01
CA ALA A 30 -29.04 19.75 40.93
C ALA A 30 -29.51 19.61 42.38
N GLU A 31 -30.46 20.42 42.84
CA GLU A 31 -31.04 20.31 44.17
C GLU A 31 -31.77 18.97 44.39
N CYS A 32 -32.51 18.49 43.39
CA CYS A 32 -33.17 17.17 43.43
C CYS A 32 -32.14 16.04 43.59
N ILE A 33 -31.09 16.05 42.77
CA ILE A 33 -30.03 15.03 42.84
C ILE A 33 -29.27 15.11 44.17
N ILE A 34 -28.98 16.32 44.67
CA ILE A 34 -28.34 16.50 45.98
C ILE A 34 -29.20 15.93 47.10
N LYS A 35 -30.53 16.09 47.04
CA LYS A 35 -31.46 15.48 48.01
C LYS A 35 -31.41 13.95 47.96
N ASP A 36 -31.39 13.37 46.77
CA ASP A 36 -31.28 11.92 46.59
C ASP A 36 -29.94 11.39 47.11
N LEU A 37 -28.83 12.07 46.81
CA LEU A 37 -27.51 11.74 47.32
C LEU A 37 -27.44 11.87 48.85
N LYS A 38 -28.08 12.89 49.44
CA LYS A 38 -28.18 13.04 50.90
C LYS A 38 -28.87 11.83 51.53
N ASN A 39 -29.96 11.35 50.95
CA ASN A 39 -30.67 10.16 51.42
C ASN A 39 -29.81 8.89 51.31
N ILE A 40 -29.04 8.74 50.23
CA ILE A 40 -28.15 7.58 50.02
C ILE A 40 -27.06 7.51 51.10
N TYR A 41 -26.52 8.66 51.53
CA TYR A 41 -25.40 8.70 52.47
C TYR A 41 -25.78 8.77 53.95
N GLN A 42 -27.08 8.89 54.29
CA GLN A 42 -27.57 8.97 55.68
C GLN A 42 -27.14 7.76 56.52
N ASP A 43 -27.20 6.54 55.98
CA ASP A 43 -26.97 5.30 56.73
C ASP A 43 -25.51 4.81 56.70
N GLY A 44 -24.55 5.72 56.59
CA GLY A 44 -23.14 5.32 56.66
C GLY A 44 -22.60 4.65 55.39
N TYR A 45 -23.40 4.53 54.33
CA TYR A 45 -23.01 3.94 53.03
C TYR A 45 -21.71 4.56 52.46
N ARG A 46 -20.91 3.71 51.80
CA ARG A 46 -19.64 4.04 51.14
C ARG A 46 -19.68 3.53 49.71
N HIS A 47 -19.64 4.44 48.74
CA HIS A 47 -19.55 4.08 47.34
C HIS A 47 -18.18 3.46 47.00
N LYS A 48 -18.14 2.58 46.01
CA LYS A 48 -16.88 1.99 45.50
C LYS A 48 -16.39 2.81 44.30
N TYR A 49 -15.16 3.30 44.40
CA TYR A 49 -14.49 4.03 43.30
C TYR A 49 -14.45 3.22 42.01
N SER A 50 -14.18 1.92 42.09
CA SER A 50 -14.15 1.03 40.93
C SER A 50 -15.49 0.95 40.18
N GLN A 51 -16.63 1.04 40.88
CA GLN A 51 -17.94 1.05 40.23
C GLN A 51 -18.20 2.39 39.54
N ILE A 52 -17.86 3.50 40.19
CA ILE A 52 -17.99 4.85 39.61
C ILE A 52 -17.15 4.95 38.33
N THR A 53 -15.87 4.58 38.41
CA THR A 53 -14.96 4.56 37.26
C THR A 53 -15.51 3.69 36.13
N LYS A 54 -16.04 2.50 36.43
CA LYS A 54 -16.65 1.62 35.42
C LYS A 54 -17.83 2.28 34.70
N ILE A 55 -18.70 2.96 35.44
CA ILE A 55 -19.87 3.64 34.86
C ILE A 55 -19.45 4.80 33.96
N ILE A 56 -18.47 5.60 34.41
CA ILE A 56 -17.94 6.73 33.63
C ILE A 56 -17.30 6.21 32.34
N LEU A 57 -16.53 5.13 32.40
CA LEU A 57 -15.89 4.52 31.22
C LEU A 57 -16.92 3.98 30.22
N GLU A 58 -17.92 3.23 30.70
CA GLU A 58 -19.00 2.70 29.85
C GLU A 58 -19.77 3.82 29.14
N LYS A 59 -19.96 4.97 29.82
CA LYS A 59 -20.68 6.11 29.25
C LYS A 59 -19.82 7.00 28.35
N SER A 60 -18.54 7.19 28.68
CA SER A 60 -17.61 7.96 27.86
C SER A 60 -17.37 7.35 26.48
N ASP A 61 -17.45 6.02 26.36
CA ASP A 61 -17.32 5.33 25.08
C ASP A 61 -18.59 5.40 24.23
N SER A 62 -19.76 5.63 24.85
CA SER A 62 -21.06 5.56 24.18
C SER A 62 -21.59 6.90 23.66
N GLU A 63 -21.14 8.02 24.22
CA GLU A 63 -21.62 9.35 23.86
C GLU A 63 -20.46 10.27 23.45
N GLU A 64 -20.54 10.74 22.20
CA GLU A 64 -19.74 11.86 21.73
C GLU A 64 -20.02 13.07 22.65
N ASP A 65 -18.97 13.60 23.27
CA ASP A 65 -19.00 14.66 24.32
C ASP A 65 -19.51 14.26 25.72
N GLY A 66 -19.77 12.99 26.02
CA GLY A 66 -20.30 12.55 27.32
C GLY A 66 -19.46 12.99 28.53
N LEU A 67 -18.13 13.00 28.42
CA LEU A 67 -17.23 13.49 29.47
C LEU A 67 -17.31 15.01 29.67
N ALA A 68 -17.53 15.77 28.59
CA ALA A 68 -17.67 17.23 28.67
C ALA A 68 -19.00 17.62 29.32
N ILE A 69 -20.08 16.93 28.96
CA ILE A 69 -21.43 17.10 29.56
C ILE A 69 -21.37 16.75 31.04
N LEU A 70 -20.78 15.61 31.40
CA LEU A 70 -20.62 15.20 32.79
C LEU A 70 -19.84 16.25 33.59
N GLY A 71 -18.74 16.78 33.06
CA GLY A 71 -17.95 17.82 33.72
C GLY A 71 -18.71 19.12 33.93
N GLN A 72 -19.53 19.54 32.97
CA GLN A 72 -20.39 20.71 33.12
C GLN A 72 -21.45 20.51 34.20
N ASN A 73 -22.13 19.36 34.17
CA ASN A 73 -23.18 19.03 35.12
C ASN A 73 -22.64 18.88 36.55
N LEU A 74 -21.44 18.30 36.68
CA LEU A 74 -20.76 18.14 37.95
C LEU A 74 -20.41 19.49 38.59
N ARG A 75 -19.97 20.49 37.81
CA ARG A 75 -19.72 21.85 38.30
C ARG A 75 -20.98 22.51 38.86
N THR A 76 -22.10 22.42 38.13
CA THR A 76 -23.39 22.92 38.62
C THR A 76 -23.79 22.25 39.93
N LEU A 77 -23.50 20.96 40.08
CA LEU A 77 -23.79 20.19 41.29
C LEU A 77 -22.89 20.62 42.45
N GLU A 78 -21.58 20.81 42.21
CA GLU A 78 -20.64 21.33 43.21
C GLU A 78 -21.03 22.72 43.72
N GLU A 79 -21.42 23.63 42.83
CA GLU A 79 -21.88 24.98 43.20
C GLU A 79 -23.13 24.93 44.09
N SER A 80 -24.09 24.06 43.75
CA SER A 80 -25.32 23.88 44.53
C SER A 80 -25.04 23.23 45.89
N VAL A 81 -24.05 22.34 45.99
CA VAL A 81 -23.60 21.77 47.28
C VAL A 81 -22.95 22.85 48.16
N GLN A 82 -22.10 23.71 47.58
CA GLN A 82 -21.44 24.80 48.33
C GLN A 82 -22.42 25.85 48.85
N LYS A 83 -23.48 26.18 48.09
CA LYS A 83 -24.50 27.18 48.49
C LYS A 83 -25.41 26.68 49.63
N SER A 84 -25.44 25.39 49.94
CA SER A 84 -26.28 24.84 51.00
C SER A 84 -25.68 25.08 52.41
N SER A 85 -26.25 26.04 53.16
CA SER A 85 -25.91 26.33 54.57
C SER A 85 -26.03 25.08 55.45
N THR A 86 -25.02 24.78 56.27
CA THR A 86 -24.87 23.48 56.94
C THR A 86 -25.09 23.58 58.46
N ASP A 87 -26.06 22.79 58.95
CA ASP A 87 -26.27 22.44 60.37
C ASP A 87 -25.30 21.30 60.76
N ASP A 88 -24.82 21.23 62.00
CA ASP A 88 -23.61 20.45 62.38
C ASP A 88 -23.70 18.93 62.12
N LYS A 89 -24.91 18.36 62.05
CA LYS A 89 -25.16 16.94 61.69
C LYS A 89 -25.08 16.64 60.19
N LEU A 90 -25.18 17.65 59.31
CA LEU A 90 -25.12 17.50 57.84
C LEU A 90 -23.69 17.43 57.30
N ASN A 91 -22.67 17.72 58.13
CA ASN A 91 -21.27 17.77 57.71
C ASN A 91 -20.73 16.42 57.22
N GLN A 92 -21.15 15.29 57.80
CA GLN A 92 -20.68 13.96 57.35
C GLN A 92 -21.21 13.56 55.97
N VAL A 93 -22.46 13.90 55.67
CA VAL A 93 -23.09 13.64 54.37
C VAL A 93 -22.47 14.53 53.29
N LYS A 94 -22.23 15.80 53.62
CA LYS A 94 -21.53 16.76 52.74
C LYS A 94 -20.13 16.25 52.36
N TYR A 95 -19.34 15.79 53.34
CA TYR A 95 -18.01 15.25 53.09
C TYR A 95 -18.01 14.02 52.15
N LYS A 96 -18.99 13.13 52.30
CA LYS A 96 -19.13 11.95 51.41
C LYS A 96 -19.54 12.33 50.00
N LEU A 97 -20.36 13.36 49.86
CA LEU A 97 -20.76 13.92 48.57
C LEU A 97 -19.56 14.57 47.88
N GLU A 98 -18.81 15.42 48.57
CA GLU A 98 -17.57 16.04 48.05
C GLU A 98 -16.58 14.97 47.58
N LYS A 99 -16.43 13.85 48.32
CA LYS A 99 -15.62 12.71 47.87
C LYS A 99 -16.09 12.05 46.58
N LEU A 100 -17.40 11.94 46.37
CA LEU A 100 -17.95 11.41 45.13
C LEU A 100 -17.63 12.36 43.97
N LEU A 101 -17.86 13.66 44.15
CA LEU A 101 -17.62 14.67 43.12
C LEU A 101 -16.14 14.77 42.75
N ASP A 102 -15.26 14.79 43.75
CA ASP A 102 -13.81 14.78 43.55
C ASP A 102 -13.35 13.53 42.77
N HIS A 103 -13.90 12.35 43.10
CA HIS A 103 -13.59 11.12 42.36
C HIS A 103 -14.07 11.16 40.91
N ILE A 104 -15.26 11.70 40.64
CA ILE A 104 -15.77 11.87 39.28
C ILE A 104 -14.90 12.88 38.50
N ASN A 105 -14.52 14.00 39.12
CA ASN A 105 -13.63 15.00 38.52
C ASN A 105 -12.26 14.40 38.14
N LEU A 106 -11.68 13.60 39.02
CA LEU A 106 -10.42 12.91 38.76
C LEU A 106 -10.53 11.98 37.54
N GLU A 107 -11.62 11.22 37.43
CA GLU A 107 -11.86 10.33 36.29
C GLU A 107 -12.10 11.10 34.99
N ILE A 108 -12.79 12.25 35.01
CA ILE A 108 -12.95 13.13 33.84
C ILE A 108 -11.58 13.59 33.33
N LEU A 109 -10.69 14.05 34.23
CA LEU A 109 -9.35 14.49 33.86
C LEU A 109 -8.51 13.35 33.27
N ARG A 110 -8.55 12.18 33.91
CA ARG A 110 -7.80 11.00 33.50
C ARG A 110 -8.23 10.47 32.14
N LEU A 111 -9.54 10.37 31.91
CA LEU A 111 -10.08 9.92 30.63
C LEU A 111 -9.88 10.97 29.53
N GLY A 112 -10.01 12.26 29.86
CA GLY A 112 -9.70 13.35 28.94
C GLY A 112 -8.25 13.34 28.44
N ASP A 113 -7.27 13.07 29.32
CA ASP A 113 -5.87 12.94 28.91
C ASP A 113 -5.63 11.65 28.08
N SER A 114 -6.29 10.56 28.46
CA SER A 114 -6.22 9.30 27.72
C SER A 114 -6.75 9.45 26.28
N ASN A 115 -7.87 10.13 26.10
CA ASN A 115 -8.44 10.42 24.77
C ASN A 115 -7.50 11.27 23.92
N LYS A 116 -6.92 12.34 24.49
CA LYS A 116 -5.91 13.16 23.78
C LYS A 116 -4.71 12.35 23.32
N ASN A 117 -4.26 11.39 24.13
CA ASN A 117 -3.16 10.51 23.75
C ASN A 117 -3.58 9.54 22.65
N PHE A 118 -4.81 9.03 22.70
CA PHE A 118 -5.37 8.18 21.65
C PHE A 118 -5.52 8.93 20.31
N ASP A 119 -5.97 10.18 20.34
CA ASP A 119 -6.06 11.03 19.14
C ASP A 119 -4.69 11.24 18.48
N LYS A 120 -3.67 11.57 19.28
CA LYS A 120 -2.28 11.69 18.80
C LYS A 120 -1.75 10.38 18.21
N LEU A 121 -2.10 9.24 18.82
CA LEU A 121 -1.73 7.92 18.31
C LEU A 121 -2.43 7.62 16.99
N ASN A 122 -3.71 7.95 16.84
CA ASN A 122 -4.46 7.77 15.60
C ASN A 122 -3.93 8.66 14.47
N GLU A 123 -3.59 9.92 14.76
CA GLU A 123 -2.96 10.82 13.79
C GLU A 123 -1.63 10.23 13.29
N LYS A 124 -0.77 9.79 14.22
CA LYS A 124 0.52 9.17 13.88
C LYS A 124 0.35 7.84 13.14
N SER A 125 -0.65 7.04 13.50
CA SER A 125 -0.99 5.79 12.81
C SER A 125 -1.41 6.05 11.37
N THR A 126 -2.26 7.07 11.15
CA THR A 126 -2.69 7.50 9.83
C THR A 126 -1.53 8.02 8.98
N GLU A 127 -0.63 8.82 9.58
CA GLU A 127 0.59 9.29 8.92
C GLU A 127 1.50 8.12 8.51
N LEU A 128 1.68 7.13 9.39
CA LEU A 128 2.45 5.92 9.10
C LEU A 128 1.83 5.09 7.98
N GLN A 129 0.50 4.93 7.98
CA GLN A 129 -0.21 4.20 6.91
C GLN A 129 -0.02 4.89 5.56
N ASN A 130 -0.11 6.22 5.52
CA ASN A 130 0.12 7.00 4.30
C ASN A 130 1.56 6.86 3.80
N LYS A 131 2.55 6.93 4.70
CA LYS A 131 3.96 6.69 4.36
C LYS A 131 4.19 5.28 3.83
N PHE A 132 3.56 4.28 4.45
CA PHE A 132 3.65 2.89 4.02
C PHE A 132 3.07 2.69 2.61
N ASN A 133 1.88 3.24 2.34
CA ASN A 133 1.26 3.18 1.02
C ASN A 133 2.14 3.85 -0.05
N ASN A 134 2.72 5.01 0.25
CA ASN A 134 3.66 5.70 -0.65
C ASN A 134 4.94 4.89 -0.91
N LEU A 135 5.49 4.25 0.12
CA LEU A 135 6.64 3.35 -0.02
C LEU A 135 6.30 2.13 -0.88
N GLN A 136 5.13 1.53 -0.66
CA GLN A 136 4.65 0.40 -1.45
C GLN A 136 4.53 0.77 -2.93
N GLN A 137 3.91 1.91 -3.25
CA GLN A 137 3.77 2.40 -4.62
C GLN A 137 5.13 2.74 -5.26
N THR A 138 6.07 3.29 -4.48
CA THR A 138 7.42 3.57 -4.96
C THR A 138 8.17 2.26 -5.26
N SER A 139 8.00 1.24 -4.42
CA SER A 139 8.61 -0.08 -4.60
C SER A 139 8.10 -0.77 -5.86
N THR A 140 6.79 -0.78 -6.10
CA THR A 140 6.21 -1.38 -7.32
C THR A 140 6.67 -0.63 -8.57
N THR A 141 6.69 0.70 -8.53
CA THR A 141 7.19 1.53 -9.64
C THR A 141 8.68 1.28 -9.90
N LEU A 142 9.46 1.03 -8.86
CA LEU A 142 10.89 0.72 -8.98
C LEU A 142 11.09 -0.67 -9.59
N GLU A 143 10.31 -1.66 -9.17
CA GLU A 143 10.32 -3.02 -9.73
C GLU A 143 9.99 -3.00 -11.22
N ASP A 144 8.95 -2.25 -11.63
CA ASP A 144 8.60 -2.07 -13.05
C ASP A 144 9.72 -1.41 -13.85
N LYS A 145 10.36 -0.37 -13.29
CA LYS A 145 11.52 0.29 -13.90
C LYS A 145 12.71 -0.66 -14.04
N LEU A 146 12.98 -1.50 -13.05
CA LEU A 146 14.06 -2.49 -13.09
C LEU A 146 13.79 -3.57 -14.15
N ASN A 147 12.56 -4.09 -14.23
CA ASN A 147 12.15 -5.05 -15.25
C ASN A 147 12.30 -4.47 -16.67
N LYS A 148 11.89 -3.20 -16.85
CA LYS A 148 12.08 -2.48 -18.11
C LYS A 148 13.56 -2.28 -18.44
N GLN A 149 14.38 -1.89 -17.46
CA GLN A 149 15.83 -1.76 -17.64
C GLN A 149 16.49 -3.09 -18.00
N GLN A 150 16.13 -4.18 -17.34
CA GLN A 150 16.64 -5.51 -17.66
C GLN A 150 16.36 -5.88 -19.12
N THR A 151 15.14 -5.59 -19.60
CA THR A 151 14.76 -5.81 -21.00
C THR A 151 15.59 -4.96 -21.96
N GLN A 152 15.82 -3.68 -21.61
CA GLN A 152 16.70 -2.80 -22.39
C GLN A 152 18.15 -3.30 -22.42
N TYR A 153 18.70 -3.78 -21.30
CA TYR A 153 20.05 -4.36 -21.26
C TYR A 153 20.18 -5.61 -22.14
N ILE A 154 19.22 -6.53 -22.09
CA ILE A 154 19.20 -7.72 -22.96
C ILE A 154 19.15 -7.29 -24.43
N THR A 155 18.37 -6.27 -24.75
CA THR A 155 18.24 -5.74 -26.12
C THR A 155 19.55 -5.12 -26.60
N ILE A 156 20.19 -4.26 -25.79
CA ILE A 156 21.50 -3.66 -26.11
C ILE A 156 22.54 -4.77 -26.33
N LEU A 157 22.60 -5.76 -25.44
CA LEU A 157 23.51 -6.90 -25.57
C LEU A 157 23.26 -7.68 -26.86
N GLY A 158 22.00 -7.93 -27.21
CA GLY A 158 21.61 -8.60 -28.44
C GLY A 158 22.04 -7.83 -29.70
N ILE A 159 21.88 -6.50 -29.71
CA ILE A 159 22.35 -5.63 -30.81
C ILE A 159 23.87 -5.76 -30.96
N PHE A 160 24.62 -5.64 -29.86
CA PHE A 160 26.08 -5.78 -29.90
C PHE A 160 26.50 -7.17 -30.39
N ALA A 161 25.86 -8.24 -29.91
CA ALA A 161 26.17 -9.59 -30.34
C ALA A 161 25.92 -9.81 -31.84
N SER A 162 24.80 -9.28 -32.38
CA SER A 162 24.50 -9.38 -33.81
C SER A 162 25.48 -8.59 -34.67
N ILE A 163 25.89 -7.39 -34.25
CA ILE A 163 26.90 -6.58 -34.94
C ILE A 163 28.24 -7.34 -34.99
N VAL A 164 28.71 -7.84 -33.84
CA VAL A 164 29.97 -8.60 -33.75
C VAL A 164 29.91 -9.86 -34.61
N LEU A 165 28.81 -10.61 -34.54
CA LEU A 165 28.63 -11.83 -35.33
C LEU A 165 28.65 -11.55 -36.84
N ALA A 166 27.99 -10.47 -37.30
CA ALA A 166 27.99 -10.08 -38.70
C ALA A 166 29.40 -9.70 -39.18
N PHE A 167 30.14 -8.92 -38.39
CA PHE A 167 31.52 -8.53 -38.73
C PHE A 167 32.48 -9.71 -38.73
N VAL A 168 32.51 -10.50 -37.65
CA VAL A 168 33.42 -11.65 -37.53
C VAL A 168 33.07 -12.72 -38.56
N GLY A 169 31.79 -13.04 -38.73
CA GLY A 169 31.31 -14.01 -39.70
C GLY A 169 31.60 -13.58 -41.14
N GLY A 170 31.26 -12.33 -41.49
CA GLY A 170 31.53 -11.76 -42.81
C GLY A 170 33.02 -11.71 -43.14
N PHE A 171 33.84 -11.22 -42.21
CA PHE A 171 35.29 -11.10 -42.41
C PHE A 171 36.00 -12.46 -42.52
N THR A 172 35.67 -13.40 -41.64
CA THR A 172 36.24 -14.76 -41.67
C THR A 172 35.86 -15.50 -42.94
N PHE A 173 34.63 -15.30 -43.41
CA PHE A 173 34.18 -15.89 -44.66
C PHE A 173 34.88 -15.28 -45.88
N SER A 174 34.96 -13.94 -45.97
CA SER A 174 35.66 -13.27 -47.08
C SER A 174 37.12 -13.69 -47.20
N THR A 175 37.83 -13.79 -46.07
CA THR A 175 39.23 -14.24 -46.05
C THR A 175 39.38 -15.71 -46.48
N SER A 176 38.48 -16.58 -46.02
CA SER A 176 38.45 -18.00 -46.41
C SER A 176 38.22 -18.18 -47.91
N VAL A 177 37.31 -17.41 -48.49
CA VAL A 177 37.00 -17.44 -49.93
C VAL A 177 38.18 -16.93 -50.75
N LEU A 178 38.75 -15.79 -50.36
CA LEU A 178 39.88 -15.18 -51.06
C LEU A 178 41.12 -16.09 -51.02
N SER A 179 41.33 -16.82 -49.93
CA SER A 179 42.44 -17.76 -49.78
C SER A 179 42.28 -19.07 -50.57
N ASN A 180 41.09 -19.37 -51.11
CA ASN A 180 40.81 -20.61 -51.85
C ASN A 180 40.37 -20.35 -53.29
N ILE A 181 40.43 -19.10 -53.76
CA ILE A 181 39.98 -18.69 -55.09
C ILE A 181 40.84 -19.28 -56.22
N ASP A 182 42.11 -19.59 -55.94
CA ASP A 182 43.09 -20.13 -56.87
C ASP A 182 43.04 -21.66 -56.99
N LYS A 183 42.56 -22.36 -55.94
CA LYS A 183 42.60 -23.83 -55.84
C LYS A 183 41.38 -24.54 -56.42
N THR A 184 40.27 -23.84 -56.61
CA THR A 184 38.97 -24.45 -56.92
C THR A 184 38.39 -23.88 -58.20
N SER A 185 37.65 -24.68 -58.98
CA SER A 185 36.95 -24.13 -60.14
C SER A 185 35.93 -23.07 -59.72
N ILE A 186 35.86 -21.99 -60.49
CA ILE A 186 35.06 -20.81 -60.16
C ILE A 186 33.58 -21.17 -59.94
N TYR A 187 33.03 -22.09 -60.75
CA TYR A 187 31.65 -22.59 -60.64
C TYR A 187 31.39 -23.37 -59.33
N ARG A 188 32.33 -24.20 -58.86
CA ARG A 188 32.14 -24.92 -57.59
C ARG A 188 32.24 -23.98 -56.40
N LEU A 189 33.13 -22.99 -56.49
CA LEU A 189 33.33 -21.99 -55.44
C LEU A 189 32.09 -21.09 -55.30
N VAL A 190 31.55 -20.56 -56.39
CA VAL A 190 30.36 -19.69 -56.39
C VAL A 190 29.11 -20.44 -55.89
N PHE A 191 28.93 -21.70 -56.27
CA PHE A 191 27.83 -22.52 -55.79
C PHE A 191 27.86 -22.72 -54.27
N VAL A 192 29.00 -23.15 -53.71
CA VAL A 192 29.17 -23.37 -52.27
C VAL A 192 29.07 -22.06 -51.49
N LEU A 193 29.64 -20.97 -52.04
CA LEU A 193 29.55 -19.62 -51.48
C LEU A 193 28.09 -19.18 -51.33
N SER A 194 27.30 -19.35 -52.39
CA SER A 194 25.89 -18.96 -52.43
C SER A 194 25.05 -19.80 -51.47
N PHE A 195 25.33 -21.10 -51.37
CA PHE A 195 24.67 -21.99 -50.41
C PHE A 195 24.93 -21.58 -48.96
N ILE A 196 26.17 -21.27 -48.61
CA ILE A 196 26.55 -20.80 -47.26
C ILE A 196 25.94 -19.42 -46.98
N ALA A 197 25.97 -18.49 -47.95
CA ALA A 197 25.38 -17.17 -47.81
C ALA A 197 23.86 -17.23 -47.55
N LEU A 198 23.15 -18.16 -48.19
CA LEU A 198 21.73 -18.42 -47.95
C LEU A 198 21.48 -18.89 -46.51
N PHE A 199 22.26 -19.88 -46.04
CA PHE A 199 22.09 -20.41 -44.69
C PHE A 199 22.42 -19.36 -43.61
N PHE A 200 23.57 -18.69 -43.75
CA PHE A 200 24.05 -17.70 -42.79
C PHE A 200 23.16 -16.45 -42.77
N GLY A 201 22.66 -16.00 -43.93
CA GLY A 201 21.70 -14.91 -44.03
C GLY A 201 20.38 -15.19 -43.31
N ASN A 202 19.85 -16.43 -43.43
CA ASN A 202 18.64 -16.82 -42.71
C ASN A 202 18.84 -16.89 -41.18
N ILE A 203 20.01 -17.35 -40.71
CA ILE A 203 20.36 -17.32 -39.27
C ILE A 203 20.44 -15.88 -38.76
N LEU A 204 21.13 -15.00 -39.48
CA LEU A 204 21.23 -13.58 -39.11
C LEU A 204 19.84 -12.93 -39.07
N PHE A 205 18.98 -13.21 -40.04
CA PHE A 205 17.60 -12.70 -40.02
C PHE A 205 16.81 -13.22 -38.82
N ALA A 206 16.92 -14.50 -38.47
CA ALA A 206 16.25 -15.05 -37.30
C ALA A 206 16.69 -14.37 -36.00
N LEU A 207 18.00 -14.09 -35.85
CA LEU A 207 18.56 -13.37 -34.71
C LEU A 207 18.08 -11.91 -34.66
N PHE A 208 18.11 -11.19 -35.78
CA PHE A 208 17.62 -9.80 -35.83
C PHE A 208 16.11 -9.70 -35.59
N ARG A 209 15.32 -10.65 -36.10
CA ARG A 209 13.88 -10.71 -35.85
C ARG A 209 13.58 -10.99 -34.38
N PHE A 210 14.33 -11.90 -33.76
CA PHE A 210 14.24 -12.16 -32.33
C PHE A 210 14.53 -10.87 -31.55
N LEU A 211 15.63 -10.18 -31.86
CA LEU A 211 16.02 -8.92 -31.23
C LEU A 211 14.98 -7.81 -31.40
N SER A 212 14.43 -7.65 -32.61
CA SER A 212 13.40 -6.65 -32.91
C SER A 212 12.08 -6.89 -32.16
N LYS A 213 11.78 -8.15 -31.81
CA LYS A 213 10.58 -8.52 -31.05
C LYS A 213 10.68 -8.12 -29.58
N PHE A 214 11.88 -8.04 -29.00
CA PHE A 214 12.09 -7.60 -27.62
C PHE A 214 12.06 -6.08 -27.43
N ASN A 215 12.38 -5.32 -28.48
CA ASN A 215 12.51 -3.87 -28.40
C ASN A 215 11.18 -3.09 -28.58
N THR A 216 10.06 -3.77 -28.87
CA THR A 216 8.90 -3.11 -29.46
C THR A 216 7.59 -3.54 -28.81
N ASP A 217 7.09 -2.72 -27.88
CA ASP A 217 5.70 -2.71 -27.39
C ASP A 217 4.76 -1.92 -28.34
N ILE A 218 5.13 -1.81 -29.63
CA ILE A 218 4.52 -0.89 -30.59
C ILE A 218 3.65 -1.67 -31.57
N SER A 219 2.34 -1.51 -31.36
CA SER A 219 1.22 -1.58 -32.30
C SER A 219 1.35 -2.45 -33.56
N ASP A 220 0.39 -3.35 -33.70
CA ASP A 220 0.19 -4.40 -34.70
C ASP A 220 0.23 -4.01 -36.20
N GLU A 221 0.49 -2.75 -36.60
CA GLU A 221 0.43 -2.34 -38.01
C GLU A 221 1.71 -2.57 -38.83
N SER A 222 2.88 -2.78 -38.21
CA SER A 222 4.15 -2.94 -38.96
C SER A 222 4.43 -4.37 -39.48
N LYS A 223 3.55 -5.33 -39.17
CA LYS A 223 3.77 -6.78 -39.36
C LYS A 223 4.00 -7.23 -40.80
N LYS A 224 3.58 -6.44 -41.80
CA LYS A 224 3.75 -6.76 -43.24
C LYS A 224 5.14 -6.41 -43.80
N TRP A 225 5.89 -5.50 -43.19
CA TRP A 225 7.16 -5.01 -43.73
C TRP A 225 8.39 -5.84 -43.32
N SER A 226 8.28 -6.75 -42.34
CA SER A 226 9.46 -7.46 -41.82
C SER A 226 9.89 -8.71 -42.61
N GLN A 227 9.02 -9.26 -43.47
CA GLN A 227 9.35 -10.50 -44.21
C GLN A 227 9.71 -10.27 -45.68
N GLN A 228 9.28 -9.15 -46.27
CA GLN A 228 9.55 -8.82 -47.67
C GLN A 228 11.05 -8.75 -48.03
N PRO A 229 11.96 -8.15 -47.21
CA PRO A 229 13.37 -8.05 -47.60
C PRO A 229 14.10 -9.40 -47.61
N VAL A 230 13.71 -10.35 -46.75
CA VAL A 230 14.36 -11.67 -46.67
C VAL A 230 13.92 -12.58 -47.81
N LEU A 231 12.64 -12.53 -48.15
CA LEU A 231 12.12 -13.25 -49.31
C LEU A 231 12.82 -12.77 -50.59
N TYR A 232 13.03 -11.46 -50.72
CA TYR A 232 13.79 -10.89 -51.82
C TYR A 232 15.26 -11.35 -51.81
N PHE A 233 15.96 -11.26 -50.67
CA PHE A 233 17.34 -11.73 -50.53
C PHE A 233 17.48 -13.22 -50.89
N ASN A 234 16.62 -14.08 -50.33
CA ASN A 234 16.63 -15.52 -50.62
C ASN A 234 16.36 -15.79 -52.11
N ALA A 235 15.42 -15.07 -52.73
CA ALA A 235 15.13 -15.21 -54.16
C ALA A 235 16.32 -14.81 -55.05
N VAL A 236 17.04 -13.73 -54.70
CA VAL A 236 18.25 -13.30 -55.42
C VAL A 236 19.36 -14.34 -55.31
N VAL A 237 19.61 -14.89 -54.12
CA VAL A 237 20.67 -15.91 -53.93
C VAL A 237 20.34 -17.20 -54.69
N VAL A 238 19.08 -17.63 -54.69
CA VAL A 238 18.64 -18.80 -55.48
C VAL A 238 18.78 -18.54 -56.98
N LEU A 239 18.48 -17.34 -57.46
CA LEU A 239 18.67 -16.97 -58.87
C LEU A 239 20.15 -17.05 -59.27
N ILE A 240 21.07 -16.58 -58.42
CA ILE A 240 22.52 -16.70 -58.64
C ILE A 240 22.94 -18.18 -58.73
N MET A 241 22.44 -19.04 -57.84
CA MET A 241 22.71 -20.49 -57.90
C MET A 241 22.19 -21.13 -59.20
N MET A 242 21.02 -20.71 -59.69
CA MET A 242 20.46 -21.21 -60.95
C MET A 242 21.30 -20.76 -62.16
N LEU A 243 21.74 -19.50 -62.21
CA LEU A 243 22.62 -19.00 -63.27
C LEU A 243 23.97 -19.73 -63.28
N ASP A 244 24.55 -19.98 -62.11
CA ASP A 244 25.82 -20.71 -61.98
C ASP A 244 25.70 -22.17 -62.48
N CYS A 245 24.60 -22.85 -62.13
CA CYS A 245 24.29 -24.18 -62.66
C CYS A 245 24.11 -24.20 -64.19
N VAL A 246 23.41 -23.20 -64.76
CA VAL A 246 23.22 -23.08 -66.23
C VAL A 246 24.55 -22.80 -66.92
N ALA A 247 25.37 -21.91 -66.37
CA ALA A 247 26.69 -21.60 -66.91
C ALA A 247 27.62 -22.83 -66.89
N TYR A 248 27.59 -23.62 -65.81
CA TYR A 248 28.32 -24.89 -65.74
C TYR A 248 27.83 -25.90 -66.78
N PHE A 249 26.51 -26.01 -66.99
CA PHE A 249 25.94 -26.93 -67.97
C PHE A 249 26.26 -26.53 -69.41
N LEU A 250 26.19 -25.23 -69.74
CA LEU A 250 26.59 -24.68 -71.04
C LEU A 250 28.07 -24.89 -71.31
N PHE A 251 28.93 -24.63 -70.32
CA PHE A 251 30.37 -24.86 -70.44
C PHE A 251 30.71 -26.33 -70.70
N LYS A 252 29.94 -27.26 -70.11
CA LYS A 252 30.12 -28.71 -70.30
C LYS A 252 29.50 -29.28 -71.59
N TYR A 253 28.49 -28.62 -72.18
CA TYR A 253 27.82 -29.08 -73.40
C TYR A 253 28.35 -28.41 -74.69
N CYS A 254 28.92 -27.21 -74.58
CA CYS A 254 29.45 -26.45 -75.71
C CYS A 254 30.97 -26.69 -75.94
N PHE A 255 31.64 -27.33 -74.98
CA PHE A 255 33.07 -27.65 -74.98
C PHE A 255 33.26 -29.08 -74.48
#